data_AF-A0A0H4C6B4-F1
#
_entry.id   AF-A0A0H4C6B4-F1
#
_cell.length_a   1.000
_cell.length_b   1.000
_cell.length_c   1.000
_cell.angle_alpha   90.00
_cell.angle_beta   90.00
_cell.angle_gamma   90.00
#
_symmetry.space_group_name_H-M   'P 1'
#
loop_
_entity.id
_entity.type
_entity.pdbx_description
1 polymer ?
#
loop_
_entity_poly.entity_id
_entity_poly.type
_entity_poly.pdbx_seq_one_letter_code
_entity_poly.pdbx_strand_id
1 'polypeptide(L)'
;MSNAVSEDEREIEDLQVEVAALLADYVYAPLLEDQYVRGVLPAPSQAPAVRAVLGDRAESTPARLTAYEIPLRTGEDLRTAHDVVALLRAAHTGTHIYPRSRVTSVMGMDLYLVDPAQVKEASFTTDDWTATLLRCLAHPCDPPEERHGARLRGFLFRHGGALRLYMDSDEVRGVIAADVRPGGALTALLAALPSLLGEEHRISEEPGDPHCRYLVDLTDW
;
A
#
# COMPACT_ATOMS: atom_id res chain seq x y z
N MET A 1 23.11 30.33 -9.63
CA MET A 1 23.44 28.90 -9.81
C MET A 1 22.54 28.14 -8.88
N SER A 2 21.47 27.57 -9.41
CA SER A 2 20.43 26.86 -8.66
C SER A 2 20.99 25.52 -8.22
N ASN A 3 21.03 25.26 -6.90
CA ASN A 3 21.43 23.97 -6.34
C ASN A 3 20.45 22.91 -6.84
N ALA A 4 20.99 21.91 -7.54
CA ALA A 4 20.31 20.64 -7.71
C ALA A 4 20.10 20.05 -6.32
N VAL A 5 18.86 19.89 -5.90
CA VAL A 5 18.49 18.94 -4.84
C VAL A 5 19.22 17.63 -5.15
N SER A 6 19.93 17.07 -4.17
CA SER A 6 20.65 15.81 -4.39
C SER A 6 19.65 14.72 -4.80
N GLU A 7 20.06 13.76 -5.64
CA GLU A 7 19.15 12.69 -6.07
C GLU A 7 18.54 11.95 -4.88
N ASP A 8 19.34 11.72 -3.83
CA ASP A 8 18.90 11.14 -2.56
C ASP A 8 17.83 11.95 -1.83
N GLU A 9 17.91 13.28 -1.84
CA GLU A 9 16.88 14.16 -1.26
C GLU A 9 15.56 14.03 -2.03
N ARG A 10 15.62 13.96 -3.37
CA ARG A 10 14.43 13.74 -4.20
C ARG A 10 13.80 12.38 -3.95
N GLU A 11 14.58 11.32 -3.85
CA GLU A 11 14.06 9.98 -3.55
C GLU A 11 13.33 9.93 -2.20
N ILE A 12 13.85 10.63 -1.19
CA ILE A 12 13.19 10.75 0.12
C ILE A 12 11.90 11.54 0.03
N GLU A 13 11.90 12.67 -0.70
CA GLU A 13 10.69 13.47 -0.92
C GLU A 13 9.60 12.67 -1.66
N ASP A 14 9.98 11.95 -2.71
CA ASP A 14 9.08 11.09 -3.49
C ASP A 14 8.49 9.96 -2.62
N LEU A 15 9.33 9.32 -1.80
CA LEU A 15 8.87 8.29 -0.86
C LEU A 15 7.95 8.87 0.24
N GLN A 16 8.21 10.08 0.73
CA GLN A 16 7.31 10.76 1.66
C GLN A 16 5.93 11.01 1.04
N VAL A 17 5.89 11.40 -0.24
CA VAL A 17 4.63 11.58 -0.99
C VAL A 17 3.91 10.24 -1.15
N GLU A 18 4.63 9.17 -1.51
CA GLU A 18 4.05 7.83 -1.66
C GLU A 18 3.47 7.31 -0.33
N VAL A 19 4.21 7.46 0.76
CA VAL A 19 3.76 7.11 2.12
C VAL A 19 2.52 7.91 2.49
N ALA A 20 2.50 9.22 2.24
CA ALA A 20 1.36 10.06 2.56
C ALA A 20 0.11 9.63 1.77
N ALA A 21 0.26 9.31 0.48
CA ALA A 21 -0.81 8.81 -0.36
C ALA A 21 -1.33 7.45 0.13
N LEU A 22 -0.45 6.53 0.53
CA LEU A 22 -0.86 5.24 1.09
C LEU A 22 -1.57 5.40 2.44
N LEU A 23 -1.05 6.25 3.33
CA LEU A 23 -1.63 6.47 4.65
C LEU A 23 -2.97 7.20 4.62
N ALA A 24 -3.25 7.96 3.55
CA ALA A 24 -4.53 8.66 3.38
C ALA A 24 -5.74 7.71 3.36
N ASP A 25 -5.58 6.47 2.87
CA ASP A 25 -6.66 5.47 2.88
C ASP A 25 -7.12 5.13 4.31
N TYR A 26 -6.20 5.20 5.28
CA TYR A 26 -6.47 4.93 6.69
C TYR A 26 -7.03 6.14 7.47
N VAL A 27 -7.36 7.24 6.78
CA VAL A 27 -8.15 8.32 7.40
C VAL A 27 -9.57 7.84 7.69
N TYR A 28 -10.12 7.04 6.76
CA TYR A 28 -11.48 6.51 6.82
C TYR A 28 -11.56 5.03 7.16
N ALA A 29 -10.54 4.24 6.78
CA ALA A 29 -10.38 2.85 7.17
C ALA A 29 -9.50 2.76 8.43
N PRO A 30 -9.77 1.84 9.37
CA PRO A 30 -8.87 1.64 10.49
C PRO A 30 -7.52 1.10 9.97
N LEU A 31 -6.43 1.67 10.49
CA LEU A 31 -5.08 1.14 10.28
C LEU A 31 -4.89 -0.17 11.06
N LEU A 32 -5.45 -0.21 12.27
CA LEU A 32 -5.38 -1.30 13.22
C LEU A 32 -6.54 -1.13 14.22
N GLU A 33 -7.36 -2.15 14.40
CA GLU A 33 -8.51 -2.13 15.32
C GLU A 33 -9.39 -0.88 15.15
N ASP A 34 -9.40 0.04 16.12
CA ASP A 34 -10.15 1.29 16.11
C ASP A 34 -9.30 2.55 15.86
N GLN A 35 -8.02 2.35 15.49
CA GLN A 35 -7.07 3.42 15.24
C GLN A 35 -7.01 3.80 13.77
N TYR A 36 -7.04 5.11 13.53
CA TYR A 36 -7.05 5.71 12.21
C TYR A 36 -5.89 6.68 12.06
N VAL A 37 -5.48 6.91 10.82
CA VAL A 37 -4.56 8.00 10.49
C VAL A 37 -5.29 9.35 10.65
N ARG A 38 -4.68 10.25 11.42
CA ARG A 38 -5.16 11.62 11.67
C ARG A 38 -4.23 12.69 11.13
N GLY A 39 -3.05 12.30 10.70
CA GLY A 39 -2.11 13.18 10.04
C GLY A 39 -0.90 12.41 9.53
N VAL A 40 -0.30 12.94 8.48
CA VAL A 40 1.03 12.55 8.02
C VAL A 40 1.82 13.85 7.94
N LEU A 41 2.90 13.94 8.70
CA LEU A 41 3.74 15.12 8.79
C LEU A 41 5.14 14.79 8.25
N PRO A 42 5.77 15.70 7.50
CA PRO A 42 7.19 15.56 7.17
C PRO A 42 8.04 15.64 8.43
N ALA A 43 9.15 14.92 8.47
CA ALA A 43 10.12 15.07 9.54
C ALA A 43 10.88 16.41 9.41
N PRO A 44 11.27 17.06 10.51
CA PRO A 44 11.95 18.35 10.48
C PRO A 44 13.33 18.23 9.82
N SER A 45 13.79 19.35 9.25
CA SER A 45 15.15 19.47 8.69
C SER A 45 15.50 18.44 7.60
N GLN A 46 14.51 18.03 6.80
CA GLN A 46 14.69 17.04 5.72
C GLN A 46 15.20 15.68 6.21
N ALA A 47 14.93 15.32 7.48
CA ALA A 47 15.28 14.00 7.96
C ALA A 47 14.61 12.91 7.10
N PRO A 48 15.30 11.80 6.78
CA PRO A 48 14.76 10.69 5.99
C PRO A 48 13.78 9.86 6.83
N ALA A 49 12.67 10.48 7.23
CA ALA A 49 11.65 9.95 8.10
C ALA A 49 10.30 10.58 7.76
N VAL A 50 9.23 9.91 8.20
CA VAL A 50 7.85 10.39 8.11
C VAL A 50 7.21 10.28 9.48
N ARG A 51 6.34 11.23 9.83
CA ARG A 51 5.58 11.18 11.07
C ARG A 51 4.13 10.82 10.79
N ALA A 52 3.69 9.66 11.25
CA ALA A 52 2.28 9.26 11.18
C ALA A 52 1.60 9.56 12.51
N VAL A 53 0.45 10.23 12.46
CA VAL A 53 -0.36 10.57 13.63
C VAL A 53 -1.57 9.65 13.68
N LEU A 54 -1.76 8.97 14.79
CA LEU A 54 -2.86 8.02 15.03
C LEU A 54 -3.83 8.52 16.11
N GLY A 55 -5.08 8.09 15.99
CA GLY A 55 -6.10 8.23 17.03
C GLY A 55 -7.47 7.69 16.60
N ASP A 56 -8.44 7.81 17.51
CA ASP A 56 -9.82 7.34 17.33
C ASP A 56 -10.53 7.99 16.15
N ARG A 57 -11.71 7.43 15.79
CA ARG A 57 -12.58 8.00 14.76
C ARG A 57 -12.92 9.48 15.05
N ALA A 58 -12.59 10.38 14.13
CA ALA A 58 -12.82 11.83 14.22
C ALA A 58 -12.10 12.57 15.36
N GLU A 59 -11.15 11.95 16.07
CA GLU A 59 -10.34 12.67 17.08
C GLU A 59 -9.41 13.69 16.40
N SER A 60 -9.35 14.90 16.97
CA SER A 60 -8.50 15.99 16.46
C SER A 60 -7.77 16.76 17.58
N THR A 61 -7.98 16.36 18.83
CA THR A 61 -7.37 16.97 20.01
C THR A 61 -5.93 16.48 20.15
N PRO A 62 -4.90 17.34 20.07
CA PRO A 62 -3.50 16.89 20.07
C PRO A 62 -3.12 15.98 21.26
N ALA A 63 -3.62 16.28 22.46
CA ALA A 63 -3.34 15.48 23.65
C ALA A 63 -3.95 14.06 23.64
N ARG A 64 -4.81 13.75 22.66
CA ARG A 64 -5.44 12.44 22.45
C ARG A 64 -4.95 11.76 21.17
N LEU A 65 -3.95 12.35 20.51
CA LEU A 65 -3.31 11.83 19.32
C LEU A 65 -1.88 11.41 19.64
N THR A 66 -1.44 10.37 18.97
CA THR A 66 -0.08 9.84 19.12
C THR A 66 0.65 9.94 17.79
N ALA A 67 1.82 10.59 17.78
CA ALA A 67 2.68 10.67 16.61
C ALA A 67 3.79 9.62 16.68
N TYR A 68 4.10 9.00 15.55
CA TYR A 68 5.19 8.06 15.36
C TYR A 68 6.11 8.55 14.27
N GLU A 69 7.38 8.78 14.59
CA GLU A 69 8.41 9.05 13.58
C GLU A 69 8.97 7.71 13.10
N ILE A 70 8.72 7.39 11.84
CA ILE A 70 9.18 6.18 11.17
C ILE A 70 10.34 6.57 10.25
N PRO A 71 11.55 6.00 10.43
CA PRO A 71 12.64 6.22 9.50
C PRO A 71 12.32 5.59 8.14
N LEU A 72 12.70 6.25 7.05
CA LEU A 72 12.52 5.79 5.68
C LEU A 72 13.72 5.01 5.15
N ARG A 73 14.82 4.96 5.89
CA ARG A 73 16.02 4.20 5.56
C ARG A 73 16.27 3.05 6.53
N THR A 74 16.89 1.99 6.01
CA THR A 74 17.49 0.91 6.79
C THR A 74 18.92 0.70 6.29
N GLY A 75 19.89 1.29 6.98
CA GLY A 75 21.23 1.39 6.42
C GLY A 75 21.20 2.26 5.16
N GLU A 76 21.67 1.71 4.04
CA GLU A 76 21.70 2.40 2.74
C GLU A 76 20.39 2.23 1.94
N ASP A 77 19.54 1.27 2.30
CA ASP A 77 18.34 0.96 1.53
C ASP A 77 17.15 1.84 1.92
N LEU A 78 16.37 2.24 0.92
CA LEU A 78 15.07 2.88 1.11
C LEU A 78 14.01 1.83 1.45
N ARG A 79 13.12 2.20 2.36
CA ARG A 79 11.91 1.44 2.67
C ARG A 79 10.85 1.68 1.61
N THR A 80 9.98 0.71 1.43
CA THR A 80 8.73 0.91 0.69
C THR A 80 7.70 1.63 1.57
N ALA A 81 6.68 2.24 0.96
CA ALA A 81 5.56 2.81 1.70
C ALA A 81 4.85 1.76 2.57
N HIS A 82 4.85 0.50 2.13
CA HIS A 82 4.27 -0.64 2.84
C HIS A 82 5.06 -1.05 4.08
N ASP A 83 6.39 -0.99 4.04
CA ASP A 83 7.23 -1.23 5.21
C ASP A 83 6.93 -0.20 6.32
N VAL A 84 6.65 1.05 5.94
CA VAL A 84 6.24 2.10 6.88
C VAL A 84 4.92 1.76 7.56
N VAL A 85 3.92 1.30 6.80
CA VAL A 85 2.63 0.84 7.36
C VAL A 85 2.83 -0.34 8.30
N ALA A 86 3.65 -1.31 7.93
CA ALA A 86 3.96 -2.48 8.74
C ALA A 86 4.66 -2.12 10.06
N LEU A 87 5.63 -1.20 10.02
CA LEU A 87 6.29 -0.65 11.21
C LEU A 87 5.33 0.11 12.09
N LEU A 88 4.45 0.92 11.50
CA LEU A 88 3.48 1.72 12.25
C LEU A 88 2.48 0.83 13.02
N ARG A 89 1.98 -0.23 12.38
CA ARG A 89 1.13 -1.23 13.05
C ARG A 89 1.87 -1.95 14.17
N ALA A 90 3.11 -2.34 13.95
CA ALA A 90 3.94 -3.02 14.96
C ALA A 90 4.25 -2.10 16.15
N ALA A 91 4.60 -0.84 15.89
CA ALA A 91 4.88 0.16 16.91
C ALA A 91 3.64 0.46 17.78
N HIS A 92 2.44 0.43 17.20
CA HIS A 92 1.20 0.68 17.93
C HIS A 92 0.69 -0.54 18.71
N THR A 93 0.79 -1.76 18.14
CA THR A 93 0.33 -3.00 18.80
C THR A 93 1.20 -3.45 19.96
N GLY A 94 2.51 -3.18 19.91
CA GLY A 94 3.43 -3.71 20.89
C GLY A 94 3.32 -3.01 22.25
N THR A 95 3.38 -3.79 23.33
CA THR A 95 3.78 -3.31 24.67
C THR A 95 5.26 -2.94 24.66
N HIS A 96 5.65 -2.00 23.80
CA HIS A 96 7.01 -1.53 23.72
C HIS A 96 7.22 -0.54 24.86
N ILE A 97 8.03 -0.95 25.84
CA ILE A 97 8.56 -0.01 26.83
C ILE A 97 9.55 0.87 26.06
N TYR A 98 9.05 1.96 25.50
CA TYR A 98 9.90 2.94 24.85
C TYR A 98 10.80 3.56 25.92
N PRO A 99 12.13 3.54 25.73
CA PRO A 99 13.03 4.30 26.58
C PRO A 99 12.56 5.75 26.61
N ARG A 100 12.62 6.40 27.78
CA ARG A 100 12.17 7.80 27.94
C ARG A 100 12.88 8.78 27.00
N SER A 101 14.05 8.40 26.47
CA SER A 101 14.80 9.13 25.44
C SER A 101 14.20 9.07 24.03
N ARG A 102 13.20 8.20 23.79
CA ARG A 102 12.52 8.00 22.50
C ARG A 102 11.08 8.49 22.50
N VAL A 103 10.65 9.10 23.60
CA VAL A 103 9.36 9.78 23.73
C VAL A 103 9.64 11.27 23.90
N THR A 104 9.19 12.06 22.93
CA THR A 104 9.26 13.52 22.96
C THR A 104 7.85 14.09 22.72
N SER A 105 7.74 15.37 22.37
CA SER A 105 6.47 15.97 21.98
C SER A 105 6.59 16.74 20.67
N VAL A 106 5.50 16.76 19.90
CA VAL A 106 5.36 17.56 18.68
C VAL A 106 3.95 18.12 18.60
N MET A 107 3.82 19.43 18.47
CA MET A 107 2.50 20.10 18.35
C MET A 107 1.49 19.71 19.46
N GLY A 108 1.96 19.40 20.67
CA GLY A 108 1.11 18.98 21.79
C GLY A 108 0.69 17.50 21.77
N MET A 109 1.26 16.69 20.87
CA MET A 109 1.12 15.23 20.80
C MET A 109 2.36 14.56 21.38
N ASP A 110 2.20 13.36 21.95
CA ASP A 110 3.33 12.48 22.25
C ASP A 110 3.95 12.00 20.94
N LEU A 111 5.28 12.07 20.83
CA LEU A 111 6.03 11.61 19.66
C LEU A 111 6.93 10.44 20.04
N TYR A 112 6.68 9.30 19.40
CA TYR A 112 7.47 8.08 19.53
C TYR A 112 8.44 7.96 18.36
N LEU A 113 9.74 7.92 18.66
CA LEU A 113 10.78 7.66 17.68
C LEU A 113 10.91 6.14 17.48
N VAL A 114 10.47 5.64 16.34
CA VAL A 114 10.48 4.20 16.05
C VAL A 114 11.88 3.77 15.67
N ASP A 115 12.36 2.73 16.36
CA ASP A 115 13.62 2.07 16.05
C ASP A 115 13.33 0.71 15.40
N PRO A 116 13.56 0.58 14.09
CA PRO A 116 13.30 -0.67 13.38
C PRO A 116 14.13 -1.85 13.89
N ALA A 117 15.27 -1.61 14.57
CA ALA A 117 16.05 -2.70 15.18
C ALA A 117 15.35 -3.32 16.39
N GLN A 118 14.35 -2.65 16.96
CA GLN A 118 13.61 -3.09 18.16
C GLN A 118 12.15 -3.43 17.87
N VAL A 119 11.66 -3.10 16.67
CA VAL A 119 10.28 -3.33 16.25
C VAL A 119 10.29 -4.32 15.09
N LYS A 120 9.74 -5.52 15.33
CA LYS A 120 9.51 -6.48 14.24
C LYS A 120 8.30 -6.02 13.44
N GLU A 121 8.51 -5.77 12.15
CA GLU A 121 7.44 -5.38 11.22
C GLU A 121 6.27 -6.36 11.24
N ALA A 122 5.06 -5.79 11.22
CA ALA A 122 3.85 -6.57 11.10
C ALA A 122 3.85 -7.28 9.73
N SER A 123 3.50 -8.57 9.71
CA SER A 123 3.36 -9.29 8.45
C SER A 123 2.25 -8.69 7.60
N PHE A 124 2.50 -8.59 6.30
CA PHE A 124 1.53 -8.10 5.34
C PHE A 124 0.34 -9.06 5.26
N THR A 125 -0.87 -8.53 5.41
CA THR A 125 -2.10 -9.33 5.38
C THR A 125 -2.56 -9.56 3.93
N THR A 126 -3.46 -10.52 3.72
CA THR A 126 -4.09 -10.73 2.41
C THR A 126 -4.86 -9.48 1.95
N ASP A 127 -5.45 -8.73 2.87
CA ASP A 127 -6.16 -7.49 2.55
C ASP A 127 -5.20 -6.39 2.11
N ASP A 128 -4.01 -6.31 2.71
CA ASP A 128 -2.97 -5.36 2.28
C ASP A 128 -2.47 -5.68 0.85
N TRP A 129 -2.23 -6.97 0.55
CA TRP A 129 -1.87 -7.41 -0.80
C TRP A 129 -2.98 -7.09 -1.80
N THR A 130 -4.22 -7.33 -1.41
CA THR A 130 -5.40 -7.06 -2.25
C THR A 130 -5.55 -5.56 -2.53
N ALA A 131 -5.48 -4.72 -1.51
CA ALA A 131 -5.55 -3.27 -1.66
C ALA A 131 -4.43 -2.74 -2.55
N THR A 132 -3.21 -3.26 -2.39
CA THR A 132 -2.07 -2.87 -3.22
C THR A 132 -2.27 -3.26 -4.68
N LEU A 133 -2.68 -4.51 -4.94
CA LEU A 133 -3.01 -4.99 -6.29
C LEU A 133 -4.08 -4.13 -6.96
N LEU A 134 -5.20 -3.90 -6.27
CA LEU A 134 -6.31 -3.10 -6.80
C LEU A 134 -5.89 -1.65 -7.06
N ARG A 135 -5.08 -1.05 -6.19
CA ARG A 135 -4.57 0.31 -6.39
C ARG A 135 -3.67 0.40 -7.62
N CYS A 136 -2.72 -0.52 -7.78
CA CYS A 136 -1.83 -0.54 -8.94
C CYS A 136 -2.62 -0.70 -10.26
N LEU A 137 -3.66 -1.54 -10.26
CA LEU A 137 -4.52 -1.74 -11.42
C LEU A 137 -5.47 -0.56 -11.69
N ALA A 138 -5.95 0.14 -10.67
CA ALA A 138 -6.84 1.29 -10.80
C ALA A 138 -6.09 2.58 -11.17
N HIS A 139 -4.84 2.71 -10.70
CA HIS A 139 -3.99 3.88 -10.90
C HIS A 139 -2.62 3.47 -11.45
N PRO A 140 -2.56 2.96 -12.69
CA PRO A 140 -1.29 2.56 -13.30
C PRO A 140 -0.38 3.79 -13.48
N CYS A 141 0.91 3.59 -13.21
CA CYS A 141 1.95 4.62 -13.31
C CYS A 141 2.13 5.13 -14.74
N ASP A 142 1.84 4.29 -15.74
CA ASP A 142 2.02 4.65 -17.15
C ASP A 142 1.01 5.73 -17.58
N PRO A 143 1.47 6.70 -18.40
CA PRO A 143 0.60 7.74 -18.93
C PRO A 143 -0.51 7.10 -19.78
N PRO A 144 -1.73 7.67 -19.81
CA PRO A 144 -2.88 7.08 -20.49
C PRO A 144 -2.65 6.65 -21.94
N GLU A 145 -1.74 7.32 -22.64
CA GLU A 145 -1.40 7.08 -24.05
C GLU A 145 -0.51 5.83 -24.24
N GLU A 146 0.24 5.45 -23.21
CA GLU A 146 1.13 4.27 -23.18
C GLU A 146 0.51 3.09 -22.42
N ARG A 147 -0.72 3.27 -21.87
CA ARG A 147 -1.49 2.21 -21.23
C ARG A 147 -1.92 1.19 -22.28
N HIS A 148 -1.08 0.20 -22.49
CA HIS A 148 -1.36 -0.96 -23.31
C HIS A 148 -1.79 -2.13 -22.43
N GLY A 149 -2.85 -2.85 -22.82
CA GLY A 149 -3.24 -4.08 -22.16
C GLY A 149 -4.36 -3.94 -21.12
N ALA A 150 -4.30 -4.81 -20.11
CA ALA A 150 -5.45 -5.18 -19.31
C ALA A 150 -5.90 -4.10 -18.32
N ARG A 151 -7.16 -3.66 -18.41
CA ARG A 151 -7.73 -2.60 -17.55
C ARG A 151 -8.73 -3.17 -16.56
N LEU A 152 -8.60 -2.79 -15.29
CA LEU A 152 -9.54 -3.19 -14.24
C LEU A 152 -10.89 -2.49 -14.42
N ARG A 153 -11.95 -3.29 -14.53
CA ARG A 153 -13.36 -2.88 -14.65
C ARG A 153 -14.15 -3.09 -13.36
N GLY A 154 -13.73 -4.05 -12.54
CA GLY A 154 -14.38 -4.39 -11.29
C GLY A 154 -13.63 -5.51 -10.59
N PHE A 155 -14.02 -5.81 -9.35
CA PHE A 155 -13.44 -6.90 -8.58
C PHE A 155 -14.45 -7.50 -7.61
N LEU A 156 -14.22 -8.75 -7.20
CA LEU A 156 -15.04 -9.45 -6.22
C LEU A 156 -14.18 -10.36 -5.34
N PHE A 157 -14.28 -10.19 -4.02
CA PHE A 157 -13.67 -11.13 -3.07
C PHE A 157 -14.35 -12.49 -3.14
N ARG A 158 -13.54 -13.55 -3.14
CA ARG A 158 -14.00 -14.95 -3.23
C ARG A 158 -13.61 -15.69 -1.96
N HIS A 159 -14.26 -16.83 -1.74
CA HIS A 159 -13.91 -17.72 -0.65
C HIS A 159 -12.47 -18.23 -0.81
N GLY A 160 -11.78 -18.50 0.32
CA GLY A 160 -10.41 -19.02 0.31
C GLY A 160 -9.33 -17.99 -0.07
N GLY A 161 -9.61 -16.70 0.08
CA GLY A 161 -8.63 -15.62 -0.13
C GLY A 161 -8.33 -15.32 -1.59
N ALA A 162 -9.11 -15.85 -2.52
CA ALA A 162 -9.02 -15.49 -3.94
C ALA A 162 -9.75 -14.16 -4.21
N LEU A 163 -9.28 -13.45 -5.21
CA LEU A 163 -9.85 -12.21 -5.71
C LEU A 163 -10.17 -12.39 -7.19
N ARG A 164 -11.43 -12.18 -7.56
CA ARG A 164 -11.83 -12.12 -8.97
C ARG A 164 -11.63 -10.70 -9.48
N LEU A 165 -10.81 -10.54 -10.50
CA LEU A 165 -10.62 -9.29 -11.24
C LEU A 165 -11.42 -9.35 -12.52
N TYR A 166 -12.23 -8.34 -12.80
CA TYR A 166 -12.91 -8.18 -14.08
C TYR A 166 -12.11 -7.20 -14.92
N MET A 167 -11.62 -7.65 -16.06
CA MET A 167 -10.67 -6.90 -16.86
C MET A 167 -11.10 -6.78 -18.32
N ASP A 168 -10.87 -5.62 -18.91
CA ASP A 168 -10.88 -5.46 -20.36
C ASP A 168 -9.50 -5.84 -20.91
N SER A 169 -9.44 -6.46 -22.09
CA SER A 169 -8.21 -6.72 -22.83
C SER A 169 -8.30 -6.08 -24.22
N ASP A 170 -7.17 -5.62 -24.75
CA ASP A 170 -7.10 -5.11 -26.12
C ASP A 170 -7.14 -6.26 -27.15
N GLU A 171 -6.78 -7.47 -26.73
CA GLU A 171 -6.73 -8.66 -27.59
C GLU A 171 -8.08 -9.38 -27.69
N VAL A 172 -8.87 -9.35 -26.62
CA VAL A 172 -10.12 -10.10 -26.50
C VAL A 172 -11.30 -9.15 -26.30
N ARG A 173 -12.33 -9.28 -27.15
CA ARG A 173 -13.56 -8.50 -26.99
C ARG A 173 -14.41 -9.00 -25.84
N GLY A 174 -14.62 -8.13 -24.85
CA GLY A 174 -15.49 -8.38 -23.70
C GLY A 174 -14.70 -8.39 -22.39
N VAL A 175 -15.40 -8.58 -21.28
CA VAL A 175 -14.77 -8.66 -19.96
C VAL A 175 -14.24 -10.07 -19.73
N ILE A 176 -12.97 -10.18 -19.36
CA ILE A 176 -12.34 -11.40 -18.87
C ILE A 176 -12.29 -11.32 -17.35
N ALA A 177 -12.78 -12.34 -16.67
CA ALA A 177 -12.54 -12.53 -15.25
C ALA A 177 -11.22 -13.26 -15.03
N ALA A 178 -10.41 -12.82 -14.06
CA ALA A 178 -9.21 -13.50 -13.61
C ALA A 178 -9.29 -13.73 -12.10
N ASP A 179 -9.27 -14.99 -11.68
CA ASP A 179 -9.19 -15.34 -10.26
C ASP A 179 -7.72 -15.39 -9.85
N VAL A 180 -7.30 -14.55 -8.90
CA VAL A 180 -5.92 -14.45 -8.42
C VAL A 180 -5.85 -14.67 -6.91
N ARG A 181 -4.68 -15.04 -6.38
CA ARG A 181 -4.39 -14.97 -4.94
C ARG A 181 -3.35 -13.88 -4.68
N PRO A 182 -3.76 -12.71 -4.16
CA PRO A 182 -2.82 -11.64 -3.85
C PRO A 182 -1.76 -12.11 -2.84
N GLY A 183 -0.49 -11.83 -3.13
CA GLY A 183 0.64 -12.27 -2.33
C GLY A 183 1.97 -11.64 -2.77
N GLY A 184 3.08 -12.15 -2.24
CA GLY A 184 4.42 -11.54 -2.35
C GLY A 184 5.00 -11.41 -3.76
N ALA A 185 4.43 -12.08 -4.76
CA ALA A 185 4.86 -11.99 -6.17
C ALA A 185 4.06 -10.94 -6.98
N LEU A 186 3.50 -9.93 -6.31
CA LEU A 186 2.57 -8.96 -6.91
C LEU A 186 3.13 -8.28 -8.17
N THR A 187 4.38 -7.84 -8.15
CA THR A 187 5.02 -7.18 -9.31
C THR A 187 5.09 -8.12 -10.52
N ALA A 188 5.41 -9.39 -10.29
CA ALA A 188 5.46 -10.39 -11.37
C ALA A 188 4.06 -10.67 -11.94
N LEU A 189 3.05 -10.75 -11.07
CA LEU A 189 1.65 -10.88 -11.50
C LEU A 189 1.22 -9.67 -12.34
N LEU A 190 1.44 -8.43 -11.85
CA LEU A 190 1.08 -7.21 -12.56
C LEU A 190 1.73 -7.13 -13.96
N ALA A 191 3.01 -7.51 -14.06
CA ALA A 191 3.74 -7.50 -15.33
C ALA A 191 3.25 -8.58 -16.30
N ALA A 192 2.87 -9.76 -15.81
CA ALA A 192 2.43 -10.86 -16.65
C ALA A 192 0.94 -10.79 -17.03
N LEU A 193 0.13 -10.11 -16.22
CA LEU A 193 -1.33 -10.08 -16.34
C LEU A 193 -1.83 -9.77 -17.77
N PRO A 194 -1.29 -8.76 -18.50
CA PRO A 194 -1.74 -8.48 -19.86
C PRO A 194 -1.56 -9.68 -20.80
N SER A 195 -0.41 -10.35 -20.74
CA SER A 195 -0.12 -11.52 -21.57
C SER A 195 -0.98 -12.72 -21.19
N LEU A 196 -1.18 -12.96 -19.90
CA LEU A 196 -1.98 -14.10 -19.41
C LEU A 196 -3.45 -14.03 -19.81
N LEU A 197 -3.98 -12.81 -19.93
CA LEU A 197 -5.36 -12.57 -20.37
C LEU A 197 -5.56 -12.73 -21.88
N GLY A 198 -4.47 -12.72 -22.66
CA GLY A 198 -4.46 -12.93 -24.11
C GLY A 198 -4.31 -14.39 -24.54
N GLU A 199 -3.86 -15.27 -23.63
CA GLU A 199 -3.60 -16.67 -23.94
C GLU A 199 -4.91 -17.47 -24.13
N GLU A 200 -5.31 -17.69 -25.39
CA GLU A 200 -6.53 -18.45 -25.77
C GLU A 200 -6.69 -19.80 -25.05
N HIS A 201 -5.58 -20.46 -24.69
CA HIS A 201 -5.59 -21.77 -24.02
C HIS A 201 -5.97 -21.72 -22.53
N ARG A 202 -5.95 -20.54 -21.90
CA ARG A 202 -6.32 -20.35 -20.49
C ARG A 202 -7.73 -19.79 -20.32
N ILE A 203 -8.36 -19.39 -21.41
CA ILE A 203 -9.64 -18.72 -21.46
C ILE A 203 -10.74 -19.77 -21.60
N SER A 204 -11.53 -19.95 -20.53
CA SER A 204 -12.74 -20.77 -20.59
C SER A 204 -13.97 -19.87 -20.70
N GLU A 205 -14.97 -20.26 -21.49
CA GLU A 205 -16.27 -19.60 -21.42
C GLU A 205 -16.90 -19.87 -20.05
N GLU A 206 -17.36 -18.82 -19.38
CA GLU A 206 -17.96 -18.90 -18.04
C GLU A 206 -19.44 -18.50 -18.11
N PRO A 207 -20.34 -19.41 -18.49
CA PRO A 207 -21.76 -19.08 -18.66
C PRO A 207 -22.48 -18.76 -17.35
N GLY A 208 -21.84 -19.00 -16.20
CA GLY A 208 -22.41 -18.77 -14.86
C GLY A 208 -22.20 -17.36 -14.31
N ASP A 209 -21.25 -16.59 -14.83
CA ASP A 209 -20.97 -15.23 -14.38
C ASP A 209 -21.49 -14.20 -15.40
N PRO A 210 -22.55 -13.43 -15.08
CA PRO A 210 -23.14 -12.49 -16.03
C PRO A 210 -22.24 -11.26 -16.29
N HIS A 211 -21.13 -11.11 -15.58
CA HIS A 211 -20.24 -9.95 -15.67
C HIS A 211 -18.99 -10.20 -16.53
N CYS A 212 -18.71 -11.45 -16.91
CA CYS A 212 -17.64 -11.78 -17.81
C CYS A 212 -18.11 -12.68 -18.95
N ARG A 213 -17.34 -12.69 -20.03
CA ARG A 213 -17.50 -13.67 -21.12
C ARG A 213 -16.58 -14.87 -20.91
N TYR A 214 -15.45 -14.62 -20.26
CA TYR A 214 -14.37 -15.56 -20.10
C TYR A 214 -13.86 -15.56 -18.66
N LEU A 215 -13.32 -16.70 -18.23
CA LEU A 215 -12.66 -16.86 -16.95
C LEU A 215 -11.28 -17.46 -17.15
N VAL A 216 -10.31 -16.92 -16.41
CA VAL A 216 -8.94 -17.40 -16.28
C VAL A 216 -8.67 -17.65 -14.80
N ASP A 217 -8.17 -18.83 -14.46
CA ASP A 217 -7.72 -19.15 -13.11
C ASP A 217 -6.20 -18.91 -13.00
N LEU A 218 -5.82 -17.93 -12.20
CA LEU A 218 -4.44 -17.52 -11.89
C LEU A 218 -4.16 -17.67 -10.38
N THR A 219 -4.91 -18.51 -9.68
CA THR A 219 -4.75 -18.68 -8.23
C THR A 219 -3.47 -19.44 -7.84
N ASP A 220 -2.87 -20.17 -8.78
CA ASP A 220 -1.61 -20.92 -8.63
C ASP A 220 -0.40 -20.21 -9.29
N TRP A 221 -0.52 -18.92 -9.58
CA TRP A 221 0.53 -18.09 -10.17
C TRP A 221 1.76 -17.90 -9.26
#